data_AF-X1PJ25-F1
#
_entry.id   AF-X1PJ25-F1
#
_cell.length_a   1.000
_cell.length_b   1.000
_cell.length_c   1.000
_cell.angle_alpha   90.00
_cell.angle_beta   90.00
_cell.angle_gamma   90.00
#
_symmetry.space_group_name_H-M   'P 1'
#
loop_
_entity.id
_entity.type
_entity.pdbx_description
1 polymer ?
#
loop_
_entity_poly.entity_id
_entity_poly.type
_entity_poly.pdbx_seq_one_letter_code
_entity_poly.pdbx_strand_id
1 'polypeptide(L)'
;MTLYNIVDTIFIGHYVGSLGIAGLTIVFPIQLLSIGIGDLTGMGGASVVSRLIGAGNIPRAERAIGNAITATVVLSVILMAVGLANPDFWLRL
;
A
#
# COMPACT_ATOMS: atom_id res chain seq x y z
N MET A 1 7.74 2.83 8.45
CA MET A 1 6.70 3.87 8.24
C MET A 1 6.94 5.11 9.09
N THR A 2 6.99 5.00 10.42
CA THR A 2 7.15 6.17 11.31
C THR A 2 8.40 7.01 11.02
N LEU A 3 9.57 6.38 10.86
CA LEU A 3 10.79 7.10 10.51
C LEU A 3 10.70 7.75 9.12
N TYR A 4 10.11 7.06 8.14
CA TYR A 4 9.95 7.56 6.77
C TYR A 4 9.10 8.82 6.75
N ASN A 5 7.96 8.80 7.43
CA ASN A 5 7.07 9.96 7.54
C ASN A 5 7.72 11.14 8.27
N ILE A 6 8.55 10.88 9.28
CA ILE A 6 9.31 11.94 9.98
C ILE A 6 10.31 12.60 9.03
N VAL A 7 11.09 11.78 8.31
CA VAL A 7 12.05 12.28 7.33
C VAL A 7 11.34 13.08 6.23
N ASP A 8 10.28 12.55 5.64
CA ASP A 8 9.49 13.25 4.62
C ASP A 8 8.96 14.59 5.12
N THR A 9 8.41 14.63 6.34
CA THR A 9 7.87 15.86 6.92
C THR A 9 8.98 16.89 7.19
N ILE A 10 10.17 16.46 7.62
CA ILE A 10 11.33 17.35 7.81
C ILE A 10 11.77 17.95 6.46
N PHE A 11 11.94 17.12 5.44
CA PHE A 11 12.37 17.59 4.12
C PHE A 11 11.31 18.49 3.48
N ILE A 12 10.05 18.09 3.46
CA ILE A 12 8.96 18.88 2.88
C ILE A 12 8.75 20.17 3.67
N GLY A 13 8.82 20.11 4.99
CA GLY A 13 8.78 21.31 5.84
C GLY A 13 9.93 22.28 5.60
N HIS A 14 11.13 21.77 5.29
CA HIS A 14 12.30 22.60 5.00
C HIS A 14 12.27 23.22 3.59
N TYR A 15 11.87 22.46 2.57
CA TYR A 15 11.95 22.91 1.16
C TYR A 15 10.66 23.50 0.60
N VAL A 16 9.49 23.12 1.12
CA VAL A 16 8.17 23.57 0.65
C VAL A 16 7.45 24.41 1.73
N GLY A 17 7.72 24.14 3.00
CA GLY A 17 7.10 24.84 4.12
C GLY A 17 5.72 24.31 4.48
N SER A 18 4.92 25.14 5.16
CA SER A 18 3.62 24.74 5.72
C SER A 18 2.62 24.26 4.67
N LEU A 19 2.67 24.80 3.45
CA LEU A 19 1.80 24.38 2.34
C LEU A 19 2.06 22.92 1.92
N GLY A 20 3.33 22.50 1.92
CA GLY A 20 3.71 21.12 1.60
C GLY A 20 3.25 20.14 2.68
N ILE A 21 3.39 20.53 3.95
CA ILE A 21 2.89 19.72 5.08
C ILE A 21 1.36 19.60 5.02
N ALA A 22 0.63 20.67 4.69
CA ALA A 22 -0.82 20.61 4.49
C ALA A 22 -1.21 19.63 3.37
N GLY A 23 -0.46 19.61 2.26
CA GLY A 23 -0.63 18.64 1.19
C GLY A 23 -0.45 17.19 1.64
N LEU A 24 0.55 16.91 2.49
CA LEU A 24 0.74 15.57 3.07
C LEU A 24 -0.48 15.10 3.86
N THR A 25 -1.09 15.99 4.65
CA THR A 25 -2.28 15.66 5.43
C THR A 25 -3.48 15.33 4.54
N ILE A 26 -3.66 16.07 3.43
CA ILE A 26 -4.76 15.81 2.47
C ILE A 26 -4.58 14.46 1.78
N VAL A 27 -3.36 14.09 1.40
CA VAL A 27 -3.08 12.83 0.68
C VAL A 27 -3.05 11.61 1.62
N PHE A 28 -2.92 11.82 2.93
CA PHE A 28 -2.76 10.75 3.92
C PHE A 28 -3.83 9.64 3.86
N PRO A 29 -5.14 9.91 3.69
CA PRO A 29 -6.15 8.87 3.56
C PRO A 29 -5.93 7.97 2.32
N ILE A 30 -5.50 8.55 1.20
CA ILE A 30 -5.18 7.82 -0.03
C ILE A 30 -3.94 6.93 0.17
N GLN A 31 -2.95 7.44 0.92
CA GLN A 31 -1.79 6.66 1.32
C GLN A 31 -2.18 5.47 2.20
N LEU A 32 -3.10 5.66 3.16
CA LEU A 32 -3.62 4.59 4.02
C LEU A 32 -4.35 3.52 3.23
N LEU A 33 -5.15 3.89 2.22
CA LEU A 33 -5.79 2.91 1.32
C LEU A 33 -4.76 2.06 0.57
N SER A 34 -3.69 2.71 0.09
CA SER A 34 -2.60 2.03 -0.61
C SER A 34 -1.89 1.03 0.30
N ILE A 35 -1.61 1.42 1.54
CA ILE A 35 -1.03 0.55 2.57
C ILE A 35 -1.97 -0.61 2.89
N GLY A 36 -3.27 -0.33 3.09
CA GLY A 36 -4.27 -1.33 3.44
C GLY A 36 -4.39 -2.46 2.41
N ILE A 37 -4.25 -2.15 1.12
CA ILE A 37 -4.24 -3.16 0.05
C ILE A 37 -3.00 -4.06 0.17
N GLY A 38 -1.82 -3.47 0.38
CA GLY A 38 -0.58 -4.21 0.56
C GLY A 38 -0.62 -5.09 1.83
N ASP A 39 -1.20 -4.58 2.90
CA ASP A 39 -1.41 -5.32 4.15
C ASP A 39 -2.39 -6.47 3.97
N LEU A 40 -3.48 -6.26 3.23
CA LEU A 40 -4.48 -7.27 2.94
C LEU A 40 -3.88 -8.47 2.20
N THR A 41 -3.12 -8.22 1.13
CA THR A 41 -2.50 -9.31 0.36
C THR A 41 -1.27 -9.89 1.06
N GLY A 42 -0.46 -9.05 1.71
CA GLY A 42 0.75 -9.45 2.42
C GLY A 42 0.44 -10.29 3.65
N MET A 43 -0.31 -9.75 4.62
CA MET A 43 -0.66 -10.47 5.85
C MET A 43 -1.64 -11.60 5.58
N GLY A 44 -2.65 -11.37 4.73
CA GLY A 44 -3.60 -12.41 4.34
C GLY A 44 -2.92 -13.57 3.61
N GLY A 45 -2.05 -13.26 2.65
CA GLY A 45 -1.25 -14.25 1.92
C GLY A 45 -0.31 -15.02 2.84
N ALA A 46 0.43 -14.32 3.71
CA ALA A 46 1.32 -14.95 4.69
C ALA A 46 0.60 -15.93 5.62
N SER A 47 -0.63 -15.60 6.06
CA SER A 47 -1.46 -16.50 6.87
C SER A 47 -1.80 -17.81 6.13
N VAL A 48 -2.21 -17.71 4.87
CA VAL A 48 -2.51 -18.89 4.04
C VAL A 48 -1.26 -19.73 3.80
N VAL A 49 -0.14 -19.10 3.47
CA VAL A 49 1.15 -19.77 3.25
C VAL A 49 1.62 -20.49 4.51
N SER A 50 1.55 -19.82 5.66
CA SER A 50 1.93 -20.40 6.96
C SER A 50 1.13 -21.67 7.28
N ARG A 51 -0.19 -21.64 7.06
CA ARG A 51 -1.06 -22.82 7.23
C ARG A 51 -0.72 -23.97 6.28
N LEU A 52 -0.39 -23.67 5.03
CA LEU A 52 -0.04 -24.69 4.04
C LEU A 52 1.31 -25.35 4.32
N ILE A 53 2.30 -24.55 4.72
CA ILE A 53 3.60 -25.06 5.16
C ILE A 53 3.44 -25.92 6.42
N GLY A 54 2.69 -25.44 7.42
CA GLY A 54 2.40 -26.19 8.64
C GLY A 54 1.66 -27.51 8.41
N ALA A 55 0.90 -27.62 7.31
CA ALA A 55 0.24 -28.86 6.87
C ALA A 55 1.14 -29.75 5.99
N GLY A 56 2.42 -29.41 5.78
CA GLY A 56 3.35 -30.13 4.91
C GLY A 56 3.08 -29.97 3.41
N ASN A 57 2.17 -29.08 3.01
CA ASN A 57 1.74 -28.93 1.62
C ASN A 57 2.50 -27.80 0.90
N ILE A 58 3.80 -28.04 0.70
CA ILE A 58 4.71 -27.08 0.05
C ILE A 58 4.27 -26.69 -1.37
N PRO A 59 3.82 -27.61 -2.25
CA PRO A 59 3.41 -27.23 -3.61
C PRO A 59 2.23 -26.25 -3.64
N ARG A 60 1.29 -26.36 -2.68
CA ARG A 60 0.20 -25.37 -2.57
C ARG A 60 0.68 -24.07 -1.95
N ALA A 61 1.64 -24.12 -1.02
CA ALA A 61 2.22 -22.92 -0.42
C ALA A 61 2.90 -22.04 -1.48
N GLU A 62 3.69 -22.63 -2.39
CA GLU A 62 4.32 -21.91 -3.50
C GLU A 62 3.30 -21.25 -4.44
N ARG A 63 2.23 -21.97 -4.78
CA ARG A 63 1.13 -21.40 -5.57
C ARG A 63 0.43 -20.26 -4.85
N ALA A 64 0.25 -20.37 -3.53
CA ALA A 64 -0.37 -19.32 -2.73
C ALA A 64 0.49 -18.04 -2.68
N ILE A 65 1.82 -18.18 -2.58
CA ILE A 65 2.76 -17.05 -2.69
C ILE A 65 2.61 -16.37 -4.06
N GLY A 66 2.67 -17.16 -5.15
CA GLY A 66 2.50 -16.64 -6.50
C GLY A 66 1.19 -15.87 -6.66
N ASN A 67 0.08 -16.46 -6.22
CA ASN A 67 -1.24 -15.81 -6.26
C ASN A 67 -1.29 -14.53 -5.43
N ALA A 68 -0.67 -14.50 -4.24
CA ALA A 68 -0.64 -13.31 -3.39
C ALA A 68 0.13 -12.16 -4.04
N ILE A 69 1.28 -12.46 -4.68
CA ILE A 69 2.07 -11.47 -5.42
C ILE A 69 1.28 -10.97 -6.63
N THR A 70 0.70 -11.86 -7.44
CA THR A 70 -0.12 -11.47 -8.60
C THR A 70 -1.31 -10.62 -8.18
N ALA A 71 -2.03 -11.01 -7.11
CA ALA A 71 -3.14 -10.23 -6.57
C ALA A 71 -2.68 -8.83 -6.12
N THR A 72 -1.52 -8.74 -5.47
CA THR A 72 -0.94 -7.44 -5.05
C THR A 72 -0.67 -6.56 -6.25
N VAL A 73 -0.01 -7.08 -7.28
CA VAL A 73 0.30 -6.32 -8.50
C VAL A 73 -0.97 -5.86 -9.20
N VAL A 74 -1.96 -6.74 -9.36
CA VAL A 74 -3.23 -6.41 -10.01
C VAL A 74 -3.98 -5.33 -9.24
N LEU A 75 -4.11 -5.46 -7.92
CA LEU A 75 -4.79 -4.46 -7.08
C LEU A 75 -4.06 -3.12 -7.10
N SER A 76 -2.72 -3.13 -7.05
CA SER A 76 -1.92 -1.90 -7.15
C SER A 76 -2.07 -1.20 -8.50
N VAL A 77 -2.11 -1.94 -9.60
CA VAL A 77 -2.35 -1.38 -10.95
C VAL A 77 -3.76 -0.79 -11.05
N ILE A 78 -4.77 -1.48 -10.51
CA ILE A 78 -6.15 -0.96 -10.46
C ILE A 78 -6.20 0.33 -9.64
N LEU A 79 -5.59 0.36 -8.45
CA LEU A 79 -5.56 1.54 -7.60
C LEU A 79 -4.86 2.71 -8.30
N MET A 80 -3.72 2.45 -8.95
CA MET A 80 -3.00 3.46 -9.73
C MET A 80 -3.87 4.00 -10.88
N ALA A 81 -4.53 3.13 -11.65
CA ALA A 81 -5.39 3.54 -12.75
C ALA A 81 -6.58 4.38 -12.26
N VAL A 82 -7.22 3.98 -11.15
CA VAL A 82 -8.34 4.72 -10.54
C VAL A 82 -7.90 6.06 -9.97
N GLY A 83 -6.75 6.10 -9.30
CA GLY A 83 -6.18 7.33 -8.75
C GLY A 83 -5.82 8.34 -9.85
N LEU A 84 -5.23 7.87 -10.95
CA LEU A 84 -4.83 8.73 -12.08
C LEU A 84 -6.00 9.12 -12.99
N ALA A 85 -7.10 8.36 -13.01
CA ALA A 85 -8.24 8.67 -13.88
C ALA A 85 -8.94 9.98 -13.50
N ASN A 86 -9.02 10.33 -12.20
CA ASN A 86 -9.65 11.57 -11.72
C ASN A 86 -8.94 12.17 -10.50
N PRO A 87 -7.71 12.68 -10.63
CA PRO A 87 -6.94 13.21 -9.50
C PRO A 87 -7.65 14.36 -8.79
N ASP A 88 -8.33 15.23 -9.54
CA ASP A 88 -9.07 16.38 -9.01
C ASP A 88 -10.23 15.98 -8.09
N PHE A 89 -10.88 14.84 -8.36
CA PHE A 89 -11.94 14.33 -7.49
C PHE A 89 -11.36 13.87 -6.15
N TRP A 90 -10.27 13.11 -6.19
CA TRP A 90 -9.60 12.58 -5.01
C TRP A 90 -8.98 13.67 -4.12
N LEU A 91 -8.52 14.78 -4.71
CA LEU A 91 -7.95 15.92 -3.97
C LEU A 91 -9.01 16.84 -3.36
N ARG A 92 -10.28 16.73 -3.78
CA ARG A 92 -11.40 17.53 -3.27
C ARG A 92 -12.21 16.84 -2.17
N LEU A 93 -12.01 15.53 -1.99
CA LEU A 93 -12.67 14.70 -0.99
C LEU A 93 -12.02 14.89 0.39
#